data_AF-A0A976CBL5-F1
#
_entry.id   AF-A0A976CBL5-F1
#
_cell.length_a   1.000
_cell.length_b   1.000
_cell.length_c   1.000
_cell.angle_alpha   90.00
_cell.angle_beta   90.00
_cell.angle_gamma   90.00
#
_symmetry.space_group_name_H-M   'P 1'
#
loop_
_entity.id
_entity.type
_entity.pdbx_description
1 polymer ?
#
loop_
_entity_poly.entity_id
_entity_poly.type
_entity_poly.pdbx_seq_one_letter_code
_entity_poly.pdbx_strand_id
1 'polypeptide(L)'
;MNNKQFSRFIMLLCALIGEASVAQAEGNNVFIEQVSAANSAEVRQSGQANRVTIVQRGHDGQVSLQQRGSASSANVRQDGSANVSRVVQHGHGNRVTQTQMGSSNQAIAEQYGNGNVIEQRLEGQDNRVENTQRGNHNHADVTFDGNYNTLVNRQNGDGNSYSIQHTGNGLNMTVTQTQ
;
A
#
# COMPACT_ATOMS: atom_id res chain seq x y z
N MET A 1 -1.54 42.26 -11.57
CA MET A 1 -2.30 41.99 -10.34
C MET A 1 -3.17 40.76 -10.56
N ASN A 2 -2.97 39.75 -9.72
CA ASN A 2 -3.84 38.64 -9.34
C ASN A 2 -4.73 37.97 -10.40
N ASN A 3 -4.51 36.66 -10.61
CA ASN A 3 -5.58 35.73 -10.25
C ASN A 3 -5.14 34.27 -10.09
N LYS A 4 -5.45 33.74 -8.89
CA LYS A 4 -5.74 32.35 -8.54
C LYS A 4 -4.54 31.40 -8.36
N GLN A 5 -4.00 31.48 -7.14
CA GLN A 5 -3.40 30.37 -6.39
C GLN A 5 -4.29 29.12 -6.52
N PHE A 6 -3.90 28.18 -7.39
CA PHE A 6 -4.52 26.85 -7.43
C PHE A 6 -3.99 26.03 -6.24
N SER A 7 -4.96 25.52 -5.47
CA SER A 7 -4.84 24.92 -4.15
C SER A 7 -3.83 23.77 -4.06
N ARG A 8 -2.72 24.03 -3.35
CA ARG A 8 -1.85 23.00 -2.76
C ARG A 8 -2.54 22.48 -1.48
N PHE A 9 -3.27 21.37 -1.53
CA PHE A 9 -3.87 20.78 -0.31
C PHE A 9 -3.03 19.59 0.15
N ILE A 10 -1.97 19.89 0.91
CA ILE A 10 -1.23 18.90 1.69
C ILE A 10 -1.75 19.04 3.12
N MET A 11 -2.61 18.13 3.56
CA MET A 11 -3.03 18.10 4.97
C MET A 11 -2.17 17.07 5.70
N LEU A 12 -1.13 17.58 6.39
CA LEU A 12 -0.30 16.79 7.27
C LEU A 12 -0.77 17.04 8.71
N LEU A 13 -1.41 16.04 9.32
CA LEU A 13 -1.78 16.10 10.73
C LEU A 13 -0.79 15.23 11.53
N CYS A 14 0.33 15.83 11.93
CA CYS A 14 1.33 15.18 12.77
C CYS A 14 0.94 15.41 14.24
N ALA A 15 0.36 14.40 14.88
CA ALA A 15 -0.18 14.56 16.23
C ALA A 15 0.80 14.21 17.36
N LEU A 16 1.92 13.52 17.12
CA LEU A 16 3.04 13.37 18.06
C LEU A 16 4.19 12.58 17.39
N ILE A 17 5.32 13.23 17.10
CA ILE A 17 6.67 12.65 16.86
C ILE A 17 6.81 11.59 15.74
N GLY A 18 6.25 11.80 14.54
CA GLY A 18 6.51 10.98 13.34
C GLY A 18 7.14 11.77 12.19
N GLU A 19 7.95 11.13 11.35
CA GLU A 19 8.52 11.73 10.14
C GLU A 19 7.66 11.38 8.92
N ALA A 20 7.20 12.38 8.18
CA ALA A 20 6.48 12.18 6.93
C ALA A 20 7.14 13.00 5.81
N SER A 21 7.48 12.36 4.71
CA SER A 21 8.04 12.99 3.52
C SER A 21 7.14 12.75 2.31
N VAL A 22 6.87 13.82 1.55
CA VAL A 22 6.00 13.78 0.37
C VAL A 22 6.68 14.52 -0.79
N ALA A 23 6.87 13.83 -1.91
CA ALA A 23 7.27 14.42 -3.18
C ALA A 23 6.20 14.14 -4.24
N GLN A 24 5.53 15.19 -4.75
CA GLN A 24 4.40 15.06 -5.69
C GLN A 24 4.54 15.96 -6.92
N ALA A 25 4.04 15.49 -8.06
CA ALA A 25 3.75 16.29 -9.25
C ALA A 25 2.37 16.99 -9.15
N GLU A 26 2.10 18.00 -9.99
CA GLU A 26 0.84 18.75 -9.99
C GLU A 26 -0.38 17.85 -10.21
N GLY A 27 -1.44 18.05 -9.41
CA GLY A 27 -2.71 17.33 -9.53
C GLY A 27 -2.82 16.00 -8.75
N ASN A 28 -1.84 15.64 -7.94
CA ASN A 28 -1.95 14.49 -7.03
C ASN A 28 -2.46 14.91 -5.64
N ASN A 29 -3.01 13.97 -4.88
CA ASN A 29 -3.51 14.18 -3.53
C ASN A 29 -2.92 13.15 -2.56
N VAL A 30 -2.28 13.63 -1.50
CA VAL A 30 -1.68 12.82 -0.43
C VAL A 30 -2.29 13.22 0.90
N PHE A 31 -2.83 12.24 1.61
CA PHE A 31 -3.29 12.37 2.98
C PHE A 31 -2.50 11.40 3.86
N ILE A 32 -1.89 11.90 4.93
CA ILE A 32 -1.14 11.10 5.90
C ILE A 32 -1.63 11.48 7.31
N GLU A 33 -2.15 10.48 8.03
CA GLU A 33 -2.53 10.57 9.44
C GLU A 33 -1.62 9.64 10.25
N GLN A 34 -0.84 10.21 11.18
CA GLN A 34 0.01 9.46 12.09
C GLN A 34 -0.40 9.74 13.54
N VAL A 35 -0.83 8.70 14.25
CA VAL A 35 -1.34 8.78 15.62
C VAL A 35 -0.45 7.95 16.55
N SER A 36 0.83 8.33 16.67
CA SER A 36 1.81 7.92 17.71
C SER A 36 3.25 8.24 17.27
N ALA A 37 4.18 8.22 18.23
CA ALA A 37 5.61 8.47 18.05
C ALA A 37 6.30 7.41 17.16
N ALA A 38 7.33 7.85 16.43
CA ALA A 38 8.27 7.09 15.60
C ALA A 38 7.72 6.43 14.32
N ASN A 39 6.54 6.83 13.83
CA ASN A 39 6.10 6.39 12.51
C ASN A 39 6.84 7.14 11.39
N SER A 40 7.18 6.42 10.33
CA SER A 40 7.76 6.98 9.10
C SER A 40 6.86 6.71 7.90
N ALA A 41 6.54 7.76 7.15
CA ALA A 41 5.82 7.65 5.88
C ALA A 41 6.57 8.39 4.77
N GLU A 42 6.91 7.69 3.69
CA GLU A 42 7.51 8.27 2.50
C GLU A 42 6.59 8.05 1.29
N VAL A 43 6.17 9.16 0.67
CA VAL A 43 5.30 9.14 -0.52
C VAL A 43 6.00 9.84 -1.67
N ARG A 44 6.21 9.12 -2.77
CA ARG A 44 6.69 9.65 -4.05
C ARG A 44 5.63 9.45 -5.13
N GLN A 45 5.09 10.53 -5.67
CA GLN A 45 4.12 10.51 -6.76
C GLN A 45 4.64 11.27 -7.98
N SER A 46 4.68 10.60 -9.13
CA SER A 46 4.89 11.24 -10.43
C SER A 46 3.72 10.95 -11.38
N GLY A 47 3.33 11.97 -12.15
CA GLY A 47 2.16 11.96 -13.02
C GLY A 47 0.97 12.73 -12.44
N GLN A 48 -0.26 12.43 -12.86
CA GLN A 48 -1.44 13.26 -12.59
C GLN A 48 -2.57 12.46 -11.91
N ALA A 49 -3.33 13.11 -11.04
CA ALA A 49 -4.55 12.56 -10.42
C ALA A 49 -4.35 11.28 -9.60
N ASN A 50 -3.15 11.05 -9.06
CA ASN A 50 -2.91 9.94 -8.15
C ASN A 50 -3.35 10.28 -6.73
N ARG A 51 -3.91 9.31 -6.01
CA ARG A 51 -4.41 9.47 -4.64
C ARG A 51 -3.72 8.53 -3.68
N VAL A 52 -3.20 9.09 -2.58
CA VAL A 52 -2.58 8.34 -1.49
C VAL A 52 -3.27 8.68 -0.19
N THR A 53 -3.58 7.64 0.58
CA THR A 53 -4.08 7.77 1.94
C THR A 53 -3.30 6.82 2.81
N ILE A 54 -2.58 7.35 3.80
CA ILE A 54 -1.83 6.59 4.78
C ILE A 54 -2.39 6.91 6.16
N VAL A 55 -2.75 5.88 6.92
CA VAL A 55 -3.19 5.99 8.31
C VAL A 55 -2.34 5.04 9.15
N GLN A 56 -1.48 5.58 10.01
CA GLN A 56 -0.65 4.80 10.94
C GLN A 56 -1.08 5.09 12.37
N ARG A 57 -1.60 4.06 13.05
CA ARG A 57 -2.02 4.10 14.46
C ARG A 57 -1.17 3.07 15.21
N GLY A 58 -0.14 3.52 15.91
CA GLY A 58 0.84 2.65 16.57
C GLY A 58 2.28 3.18 16.48
N HIS A 59 3.26 2.40 16.90
CA HIS A 59 4.67 2.85 17.04
C HIS A 59 5.59 2.12 16.05
N ASP A 60 6.63 2.80 15.57
CA ASP A 60 7.65 2.26 14.66
C ASP A 60 7.11 1.72 13.32
N GLY A 61 5.93 2.16 12.89
CA GLY A 61 5.37 1.78 11.59
C GLY A 61 6.12 2.47 10.45
N GLN A 62 6.43 1.71 9.39
CA GLN A 62 7.04 2.24 8.17
C GLN A 62 6.11 2.05 6.97
N VAL A 63 5.82 3.13 6.25
CA VAL A 63 5.12 3.09 4.97
C VAL A 63 5.97 3.75 3.90
N SER A 64 6.27 3.01 2.84
CA SER A 64 6.89 3.54 1.63
C SER A 64 5.96 3.34 0.45
N LEU A 65 5.65 4.43 -0.25
CA LEU A 65 4.69 4.42 -1.34
C LEU A 65 5.24 5.17 -2.54
N GLN A 66 5.28 4.48 -3.68
CA GLN A 66 5.66 5.05 -4.97
C GLN A 66 4.56 4.84 -6.01
N GLN A 67 4.05 5.92 -6.58
CA GLN A 67 3.15 5.89 -7.72
C GLN A 67 3.78 6.62 -8.90
N ARG A 68 3.89 5.94 -10.04
CA ARG A 68 4.29 6.56 -11.32
C ARG A 68 3.23 6.25 -12.37
N GLY A 69 2.52 7.27 -12.82
CA GLY A 69 1.43 7.12 -13.80
C GLY A 69 0.28 8.07 -13.50
N SER A 70 -0.94 7.72 -13.92
CA SER A 70 -2.10 8.57 -13.62
C SER A 70 -3.29 7.78 -13.08
N ALA A 71 -4.15 8.49 -12.34
CA ALA A 71 -5.38 7.97 -11.75
C ALA A 71 -5.21 6.70 -10.90
N SER A 72 -4.02 6.46 -10.33
CA SER A 72 -3.80 5.33 -9.43
C SER A 72 -4.12 5.71 -7.98
N SER A 73 -4.62 4.75 -7.20
CA SER A 73 -4.95 4.95 -5.79
C SER A 73 -4.26 3.92 -4.91
N ALA A 74 -3.71 4.39 -3.79
CA ALA A 74 -3.14 3.54 -2.76
C ALA A 74 -3.66 3.98 -1.38
N ASN A 75 -4.21 3.02 -0.64
CA ASN A 75 -4.69 3.19 0.72
C ASN A 75 -3.93 2.22 1.63
N VAL A 76 -3.20 2.75 2.61
CA VAL A 76 -2.42 1.97 3.57
C VAL A 76 -2.89 2.31 4.97
N ARG A 77 -3.33 1.29 5.71
CA ARG A 77 -3.67 1.38 7.13
C ARG A 77 -2.78 0.44 7.93
N GLN A 78 -2.07 0.97 8.92
CA GLN A 78 -1.32 0.18 9.90
C GLN A 78 -1.88 0.46 11.29
N ASP A 79 -2.25 -0.60 12.00
CA ASP A 79 -2.76 -0.55 13.37
C ASP A 79 -1.93 -1.49 14.25
N GLY A 80 -1.00 -0.95 15.03
CA GLY A 80 -0.06 -1.71 15.86
C GLY A 80 1.41 -1.34 15.63
N SER A 81 2.35 -2.23 15.97
CA SER A 81 3.77 -1.87 16.14
C SER A 81 4.70 -2.49 15.10
N ALA A 82 5.73 -1.75 14.67
CA ALA A 82 6.78 -2.24 13.76
C ALA A 82 6.25 -2.85 12.43
N ASN A 83 5.06 -2.46 11.98
CA ASN A 83 4.52 -2.93 10.71
C ASN A 83 5.19 -2.21 9.54
N VAL A 84 5.50 -2.94 8.48
CA VAL A 84 6.12 -2.40 7.26
C VAL A 84 5.18 -2.57 6.07
N SER A 85 4.88 -1.47 5.38
CA SER A 85 4.08 -1.46 4.16
C SER A 85 4.88 -0.87 3.01
N ARG A 86 4.90 -1.57 1.87
CA ARG A 86 5.49 -1.06 0.63
C ARG A 86 4.48 -1.17 -0.50
N VAL A 87 4.20 -0.04 -1.15
CA VAL A 87 3.34 0.02 -2.34
C VAL A 87 4.10 0.62 -3.50
N VAL A 88 4.11 -0.09 -4.63
CA VAL A 88 4.66 0.40 -5.90
C VAL A 88 3.63 0.22 -7.00
N GLN A 89 3.19 1.32 -7.62
CA GLN A 89 2.25 1.28 -8.74
C GLN A 89 2.85 1.99 -9.96
N HIS A 90 2.91 1.28 -11.08
CA HIS A 90 3.36 1.79 -12.36
C HIS A 90 2.28 1.57 -13.42
N GLY A 91 1.72 2.65 -13.97
CA GLY A 91 0.70 2.63 -15.02
C GLY A 91 -0.57 3.41 -14.66
N HIS A 92 -1.71 3.05 -15.27
CA HIS A 92 -2.95 3.81 -15.16
C HIS A 92 -4.05 3.05 -14.41
N GLY A 93 -4.74 3.74 -13.49
CA GLY A 93 -5.94 3.19 -12.84
C GLY A 93 -5.68 2.01 -11.90
N ASN A 94 -4.45 1.86 -11.40
CA ASN A 94 -4.11 0.78 -10.47
C ASN A 94 -4.62 1.11 -9.05
N ARG A 95 -5.07 0.08 -8.31
CA ARG A 95 -5.55 0.22 -6.94
C ARG A 95 -4.84 -0.74 -5.99
N VAL A 96 -4.28 -0.21 -4.90
CA VAL A 96 -3.78 -0.99 -3.77
C VAL A 96 -4.49 -0.60 -2.49
N THR A 97 -4.94 -1.60 -1.73
CA THR A 97 -5.40 -1.44 -0.35
C THR A 97 -4.61 -2.39 0.55
N GLN A 98 -3.91 -1.85 1.54
CA GLN A 98 -3.15 -2.63 2.52
C GLN A 98 -3.64 -2.30 3.93
N THR A 99 -4.01 -3.33 4.69
CA THR A 99 -4.34 -3.23 6.11
C THR A 99 -3.49 -4.19 6.91
N GLN A 100 -2.76 -3.69 7.89
CA GLN A 100 -1.94 -4.49 8.80
C GLN A 100 -2.38 -4.21 10.23
N MET A 101 -2.74 -5.26 10.97
CA MET A 101 -3.14 -5.17 12.37
C MET A 101 -2.31 -6.13 13.22
N GLY A 102 -1.76 -5.64 14.33
CA GLY A 102 -0.82 -6.38 15.17
C GLY A 102 0.62 -5.89 15.00
N SER A 103 1.60 -6.78 15.08
CA SER A 103 3.02 -6.37 15.15
C SER A 103 3.91 -7.06 14.12
N SER A 104 4.94 -6.37 13.64
CA SER A 104 5.96 -6.92 12.74
C SER A 104 5.43 -7.52 11.44
N ASN A 105 4.24 -7.13 10.98
CA ASN A 105 3.72 -7.59 9.70
C ASN A 105 4.43 -6.85 8.56
N GLN A 106 4.61 -7.52 7.42
CA GLN A 106 5.18 -6.95 6.21
C GLN A 106 4.24 -7.15 5.02
N ALA A 107 3.67 -6.06 4.49
CA ALA A 107 2.81 -6.07 3.31
C ALA A 107 3.50 -5.36 2.14
N ILE A 108 3.77 -6.10 1.07
CA ILE A 108 4.38 -5.59 -0.16
C ILE A 108 3.40 -5.79 -1.31
N ALA A 109 3.11 -4.71 -2.02
CA ALA A 109 2.22 -4.71 -3.19
C ALA A 109 2.90 -3.97 -4.35
N GLU A 110 3.07 -4.66 -5.48
CA GLU A 110 3.65 -4.12 -6.70
C GLU A 110 2.71 -4.36 -7.89
N GLN A 111 2.37 -3.29 -8.62
CA GLN A 111 1.51 -3.34 -9.80
C GLN A 111 2.20 -2.69 -10.98
N TYR A 112 2.30 -3.43 -12.09
CA TYR A 112 2.87 -2.99 -13.36
C TYR A 112 1.86 -3.22 -14.48
N GLY A 113 1.33 -2.15 -15.06
CA GLY A 113 0.31 -2.18 -16.11
C GLY A 113 -0.93 -1.38 -15.73
N ASN A 114 -2.10 -1.71 -16.26
CA ASN A 114 -3.30 -0.89 -16.10
C ASN A 114 -4.45 -1.64 -15.43
N GLY A 115 -5.21 -0.95 -14.59
CA GLY A 115 -6.44 -1.48 -13.98
C GLY A 115 -6.22 -2.67 -13.04
N ASN A 116 -5.02 -2.83 -12.49
CA ASN A 116 -4.72 -3.89 -11.54
C ASN A 116 -5.25 -3.54 -10.15
N VAL A 117 -5.67 -4.55 -9.38
CA VAL A 117 -6.19 -4.40 -8.01
C VAL A 117 -5.50 -5.38 -7.05
N ILE A 118 -4.88 -4.86 -5.99
CA ILE A 118 -4.35 -5.64 -4.87
C ILE A 118 -5.07 -5.21 -3.59
N GLU A 119 -5.62 -6.18 -2.87
CA GLU A 119 -6.15 -6.03 -1.52
C GLU A 119 -5.42 -6.99 -0.58
N GLN A 120 -4.83 -6.46 0.49
CA GLN A 120 -4.03 -7.23 1.45
C GLN A 120 -4.46 -6.88 2.88
N ARG A 121 -4.75 -7.91 3.67
CA ARG A 121 -5.12 -7.82 5.07
C ARG A 121 -4.28 -8.81 5.88
N LEU A 122 -3.45 -8.30 6.78
CA LEU A 122 -2.59 -9.11 7.64
C LEU A 122 -2.98 -8.81 9.08
N GLU A 123 -3.51 -9.79 9.79
CA GLU A 123 -3.83 -9.74 11.21
C GLU A 123 -2.95 -10.71 11.99
N GLY A 124 -2.33 -10.24 13.07
CA GLY A 124 -1.48 -11.03 13.95
C GLY A 124 -0.04 -10.54 13.96
N GLN A 125 0.91 -11.47 14.10
CA GLN A 125 2.34 -11.17 14.27
C GLN A 125 3.20 -11.85 13.20
N ASP A 126 4.22 -11.14 12.73
CA ASP A 126 5.25 -11.70 11.85
C ASP A 126 4.70 -12.32 10.54
N ASN A 127 3.59 -11.79 10.01
CA ASN A 127 3.10 -12.19 8.69
C ASN A 127 3.80 -11.40 7.58
N ARG A 128 4.16 -12.07 6.49
CA ARG A 128 4.74 -11.46 5.29
C ARG A 128 3.89 -11.81 4.07
N VAL A 129 3.41 -10.78 3.38
CA VAL A 129 2.68 -10.94 2.12
C VAL A 129 3.36 -10.09 1.05
N GLU A 130 3.72 -10.70 -0.07
CA GLU A 130 4.33 -10.04 -1.22
C GLU A 130 3.50 -10.37 -2.48
N ASN A 131 2.72 -9.39 -2.96
CA ASN A 131 1.95 -9.49 -4.19
C ASN A 131 2.60 -8.68 -5.31
N THR A 132 2.86 -9.32 -6.44
CA THR A 132 3.29 -8.67 -7.68
C THR A 132 2.31 -8.98 -8.80
N GLN A 133 1.75 -7.95 -9.42
CA GLN A 133 0.90 -8.05 -10.61
C GLN A 133 1.59 -7.39 -11.80
N ARG A 134 1.71 -8.11 -12.92
CA ARG A 134 2.25 -7.61 -14.18
C ARG A 134 1.30 -7.95 -15.33
N GLY A 135 0.81 -6.92 -16.00
CA GLY A 135 -0.21 -7.02 -17.05
C GLY A 135 -1.39 -6.11 -16.72
N ASN A 136 -2.55 -6.37 -17.31
CA ASN A 136 -3.74 -5.55 -17.14
C ASN A 136 -4.87 -6.30 -16.44
N HIS A 137 -5.67 -5.59 -15.65
CA HIS A 137 -6.87 -6.12 -15.01
C HIS A 137 -6.63 -7.37 -14.13
N ASN A 138 -5.46 -7.47 -13.51
CA ASN A 138 -5.22 -8.51 -12.51
C ASN A 138 -5.85 -8.11 -11.17
N HIS A 139 -6.39 -9.09 -10.45
CA HIS A 139 -7.00 -8.94 -9.14
C HIS A 139 -6.39 -9.94 -8.16
N ALA A 140 -5.92 -9.45 -7.01
CA ALA A 140 -5.40 -10.27 -5.93
C ALA A 140 -6.02 -9.80 -4.62
N ASP A 141 -6.70 -10.71 -3.93
CA ASP A 141 -7.20 -10.52 -2.57
C ASP A 141 -6.46 -11.50 -1.64
N VAL A 142 -5.83 -10.98 -0.59
CA VAL A 142 -5.09 -11.78 0.38
C VAL A 142 -5.48 -11.36 1.79
N THR A 143 -6.05 -12.29 2.54
CA THR A 143 -6.33 -12.14 3.97
C THR A 143 -5.62 -13.23 4.77
N PHE A 144 -4.75 -12.83 5.68
CA PHE A 144 -4.11 -13.69 6.69
C PHE A 144 -4.55 -13.29 8.09
N ASP A 145 -4.99 -14.28 8.85
CA ASP A 145 -5.35 -14.18 10.26
C ASP A 145 -4.56 -15.23 11.06
N GLY A 146 -3.54 -14.79 11.79
CA GLY A 146 -2.64 -15.64 12.56
C GLY A 146 -1.20 -15.14 12.54
N ASN A 147 -0.24 -15.99 12.91
CA ASN A 147 1.15 -15.58 13.08
C ASN A 147 2.10 -16.35 12.16
N TYR A 148 3.22 -15.72 11.77
CA TYR A 148 4.30 -16.36 11.01
C TYR A 148 3.90 -16.88 9.63
N ASN A 149 2.91 -16.26 8.98
CA ASN A 149 2.49 -16.68 7.64
C ASN A 149 3.25 -15.91 6.56
N THR A 150 3.81 -16.63 5.59
CA THR A 150 4.48 -16.05 4.41
C THR A 150 3.71 -16.41 3.15
N LEU A 151 3.32 -15.39 2.38
CA LEU A 151 2.80 -15.52 1.02
C LEU A 151 3.67 -14.74 0.04
N VAL A 152 4.04 -15.40 -1.05
CA VAL A 152 4.49 -14.73 -2.27
C VAL A 152 3.52 -15.05 -3.39
N ASN A 153 2.82 -14.05 -3.91
CA ASN A 153 1.93 -14.21 -5.05
C ASN A 153 2.36 -13.35 -6.24
N ARG A 154 2.43 -13.98 -7.40
CA ARG A 154 2.86 -13.39 -8.66
C ARG A 154 1.85 -13.68 -9.75
N GLN A 155 1.20 -12.64 -10.27
CA GLN A 155 0.31 -12.73 -11.42
C GLN A 155 0.97 -12.06 -12.62
N ASN A 156 1.27 -12.84 -13.66
CA ASN A 156 1.75 -12.33 -14.94
C ASN A 156 0.68 -12.59 -16.01
N GLY A 157 0.43 -11.61 -16.87
CA GLY A 157 -0.61 -11.70 -17.89
C GLY A 157 -1.81 -10.82 -17.56
N ASP A 158 -2.86 -10.95 -18.35
CA ASP A 158 -4.05 -10.11 -18.23
C ASP A 158 -5.22 -10.89 -17.62
N GLY A 159 -6.02 -10.24 -16.78
CA GLY A 159 -7.27 -10.82 -16.24
C GLY A 159 -7.08 -11.93 -15.20
N ASN A 160 -5.89 -12.06 -14.58
CA ASN A 160 -5.70 -13.03 -13.52
C ASN A 160 -6.45 -12.61 -12.27
N SER A 161 -7.28 -13.49 -11.72
CA SER A 161 -7.93 -13.27 -10.42
C SER A 161 -7.47 -14.33 -9.44
N TYR A 162 -7.08 -13.90 -8.25
CA TYR A 162 -6.62 -14.76 -7.17
C TYR A 162 -7.16 -14.29 -5.82
N SER A 163 -7.53 -15.23 -4.96
CA SER A 163 -7.97 -14.94 -3.60
C SER A 163 -7.37 -15.96 -2.63
N ILE A 164 -6.75 -15.48 -1.55
CA ILE A 164 -6.42 -16.29 -0.38
C ILE A 164 -7.13 -15.74 0.82
N GLN A 165 -7.74 -16.65 1.55
CA GLN A 165 -8.02 -16.47 2.95
C GLN A 165 -7.33 -17.60 3.72
N HIS A 166 -6.46 -17.26 4.66
CA HIS A 166 -5.86 -18.23 5.56
C HIS A 166 -6.04 -17.79 7.01
N THR A 167 -6.48 -18.75 7.83
CA THR A 167 -6.51 -18.61 9.28
C THR A 167 -5.62 -19.70 9.86
N GLY A 168 -4.56 -19.33 10.57
CA GLY A 168 -3.57 -20.28 11.07
C GLY A 168 -2.17 -19.69 11.20
N ASN A 169 -1.23 -20.51 11.65
CA ASN A 169 0.15 -20.10 11.87
C ASN A 169 1.11 -20.88 10.96
N GLY A 170 2.21 -20.25 10.56
CA GLY A 170 3.33 -20.92 9.89
C GLY A 170 3.05 -21.37 8.46
N LEU A 171 2.05 -20.81 7.80
CA LEU A 171 1.82 -21.08 6.38
C LEU A 171 2.96 -20.51 5.55
N ASN A 172 3.51 -21.30 4.64
CA ASN A 172 4.39 -20.83 3.58
C ASN A 172 3.72 -21.17 2.25
N MET A 173 3.29 -20.15 1.51
CA MET A 173 2.57 -20.30 0.25
C MET A 173 3.24 -19.47 -0.85
N THR A 174 3.42 -20.09 -2.02
CA THR A 174 3.84 -19.40 -3.23
C THR A 174 2.79 -19.65 -4.29
N VAL A 175 2.26 -18.58 -4.87
CA VAL A 175 1.26 -18.63 -5.94
C VAL A 175 1.87 -17.95 -7.14
N THR A 176 1.93 -18.65 -8.26
CA THR A 176 2.30 -18.05 -9.53
C THR A 176 1.20 -18.35 -10.52
N GLN A 177 0.57 -17.30 -11.02
CA GLN A 177 -0.42 -17.38 -12.07
C GLN A 177 0.13 -16.70 -13.31
N THR A 178 0.14 -17.43 -14.42
CA THR A 178 0.56 -16.92 -15.72
C THR A 178 -0.56 -17.20 -16.72
N GLN A 179 -1.07 -16.17 -17.38
CA GLN A 179 -2.00 -16.28 -18.52
C GLN A 179 -1.44 -15.53 -19.72
#